data_AF-M0NGR1-F1
#
_entry.id   AF-M0NGR1-F1
#
_cell.length_a   1.000
_cell.length_b   1.000
_cell.length_c   1.000
_cell.angle_alpha   90.00
_cell.angle_beta   90.00
_cell.angle_gamma   90.00
#
_symmetry.space_group_name_H-M   'P 1'
#
loop_
_entity.id
_entity.type
_entity.pdbx_description
1 polymer ?
#
loop_
_entity_poly.entity_id
_entity_poly.type
_entity_poly.pdbx_seq_one_letter_code
_entity_poly.pdbx_strand_id
1 'polypeptide(L)'
;MVNKPPLPGGFDLPAEVNGWLHVPASNKNGHVWIGESAQRSVGVFSGITDRVRVAVFDDRVNGFCSKIQPVERSFEDGETQAEATAWGVERAVAWMGRHAPDSWNHPHVEEAVFDPPAGFVLDRYYLEEREQIVCYRQGDTEKAVSMAGGRPPETEPSLETRAYLYVEAWRGSGNATISLAPWLRAHDHEKYEIVEPPDECGLAVALKLAREWVRGEVGQTRDSPAIGQSDLGTWSG
;
A
#
# COMPACT_ATOMS: atom_id res chain seq x y z
N MET A 1 26.77 4.24 -3.40
CA MET A 1 26.10 5.54 -3.12
C MET A 1 25.24 5.86 -4.34
N VAL A 2 23.97 6.21 -4.17
CA VAL A 2 23.07 6.48 -5.30
C VAL A 2 23.20 7.95 -5.70
N ASN A 3 23.41 8.23 -6.98
CA ASN A 3 23.56 9.59 -7.48
C ASN A 3 22.23 10.33 -7.35
N LYS A 4 22.25 11.44 -6.62
CA LYS A 4 21.13 12.38 -6.50
C LYS A 4 21.12 13.31 -7.71
N PRO A 5 19.94 13.79 -8.15
CA PRO A 5 19.88 14.78 -9.22
C PRO A 5 20.62 16.06 -8.80
N PRO A 6 21.36 16.70 -9.72
CA PRO A 6 22.16 17.88 -9.38
C PRO A 6 21.26 19.05 -8.94
N LEU A 7 21.80 19.94 -8.11
CA LEU A 7 21.19 21.21 -7.75
C LEU A 7 22.12 22.36 -8.17
N PRO A 8 21.59 23.57 -8.42
CA PRO A 8 22.42 24.73 -8.71
C PRO A 8 23.41 25.01 -7.58
N GLY A 9 24.56 25.59 -7.92
CA GLY A 9 25.58 25.93 -6.92
C GLY A 9 25.02 26.90 -5.88
N GLY A 10 25.16 26.56 -4.59
CA GLY A 10 24.65 27.36 -3.48
C GLY A 10 23.13 27.27 -3.25
N PHE A 11 22.43 26.35 -3.94
CA PHE A 11 21.01 26.10 -3.66
C PHE A 11 20.83 25.57 -2.23
N ASP A 12 20.00 26.27 -1.44
CA ASP A 12 19.69 25.88 -0.07
C ASP A 12 18.55 24.85 -0.06
N LEU A 13 18.92 23.58 0.08
CA LEU A 13 17.97 22.48 0.12
C LEU A 13 17.38 22.36 1.54
N PRO A 14 16.06 22.54 1.73
CA PRO A 14 15.47 22.54 3.07
C PRO A 14 15.68 21.21 3.80
N ALA A 15 16.27 21.26 4.99
CA ALA A 15 16.44 20.09 5.85
C ALA A 15 15.11 19.56 6.41
N GLU A 16 14.12 20.44 6.58
CA GLU A 16 12.79 20.10 7.05
C GLU A 16 11.73 21.03 6.42
N VAL A 17 10.55 20.47 6.12
CA VAL A 17 9.37 21.24 5.72
C VAL A 17 8.14 20.64 6.38
N ASN A 18 7.47 21.35 7.28
CA ASN A 18 6.17 20.92 7.84
C ASN A 18 6.16 19.45 8.36
N GLY A 19 7.19 19.06 9.13
CA GLY A 19 7.35 17.69 9.66
C GLY A 19 7.95 16.67 8.67
N TRP A 20 8.23 17.06 7.42
CA TRP A 20 8.96 16.24 6.47
C TRP A 20 10.47 16.47 6.59
N LEU A 21 11.22 15.43 6.94
CA LEU A 21 12.66 15.50 7.18
C LEU A 21 13.45 15.04 5.96
N HIS A 22 14.38 15.85 5.46
CA HIS A 22 15.23 15.50 4.34
C HIS A 22 16.21 14.39 4.71
N VAL A 23 16.34 13.37 3.84
CA VAL A 23 17.20 12.20 4.05
C VAL A 23 18.22 12.08 2.91
N PRO A 24 19.37 12.76 3.01
CA PRO A 24 20.43 12.69 1.99
C PRO A 24 20.92 11.25 1.73
N ALA A 25 20.93 10.43 2.78
CA ALA A 25 21.39 9.04 2.74
C ALA A 25 20.36 8.05 2.14
N SER A 26 19.18 8.52 1.73
CA SER A 26 18.15 7.67 1.11
C SER A 26 18.71 6.92 -0.11
N ASN A 27 18.37 5.64 -0.25
CA ASN A 27 18.75 4.82 -1.40
C ASN A 27 17.95 5.14 -2.68
N LYS A 28 16.94 6.01 -2.61
CA LYS A 28 16.18 6.48 -3.78
C LYS A 28 17.07 7.44 -4.60
N ASN A 29 16.96 7.41 -5.93
CA ASN A 29 17.72 8.28 -6.85
C ASN A 29 17.14 9.71 -6.98
N GLY A 30 16.66 10.26 -5.86
CA GLY A 30 16.05 11.59 -5.77
C GLY A 30 16.37 12.26 -4.43
N HIS A 31 16.10 13.56 -4.35
CA HIS A 31 16.06 14.28 -3.07
C HIS A 31 14.78 13.89 -2.35
N VAL A 32 14.89 13.36 -1.13
CA VAL A 32 13.76 12.70 -0.45
C VAL A 32 13.57 13.27 0.94
N TRP A 33 12.32 13.57 1.27
CA TRP A 33 11.87 13.86 2.62
C TRP A 33 10.96 12.75 3.11
N ILE A 34 11.04 12.41 4.40
CA ILE A 34 10.21 11.38 5.04
C ILE A 34 9.41 11.98 6.19
N GLY A 35 8.24 11.44 6.46
CA GLY A 35 7.56 11.66 7.74
C GLY A 35 8.28 10.94 8.88
N GLU A 36 7.96 11.26 10.13
CA GLU A 36 8.59 10.68 11.33
C GLU A 36 8.50 9.14 11.37
N SER A 37 7.36 8.58 10.98
CA SER A 37 7.15 7.12 10.91
C SER A 37 7.86 6.45 9.73
N ALA A 38 8.46 7.22 8.82
CA ALA A 38 9.02 6.79 7.53
C ALA A 38 8.03 6.03 6.62
N GLN A 39 6.74 6.00 6.96
CA GLN A 39 5.69 5.33 6.18
C GLN A 39 5.28 6.12 4.94
N ARG A 40 5.66 7.40 4.88
CA ARG A 40 5.34 8.31 3.78
C ARG A 40 6.59 9.06 3.40
N SER A 41 6.77 9.30 2.11
CA SER A 41 7.91 10.06 1.62
C SER A 41 7.56 10.93 0.42
N VAL A 42 8.20 12.09 0.32
CA VAL A 42 8.15 12.97 -0.85
C VAL A 42 9.50 12.93 -1.52
N GLY A 43 9.54 12.73 -2.82
CA GLY A 43 10.78 12.66 -3.58
C GLY A 43 10.76 13.54 -4.83
N VAL A 44 11.87 14.21 -5.10
CA VAL A 44 12.14 14.93 -6.34
C VAL A 44 13.12 14.12 -7.17
N PHE A 45 12.70 13.75 -8.37
CA PHE A 45 13.45 12.91 -9.27
C PHE A 45 13.69 13.63 -10.59
N SER A 46 14.93 13.57 -11.05
CA SER A 46 15.38 14.03 -12.35
C SER A 46 16.50 13.08 -12.79
N GLY A 47 16.51 12.64 -14.04
CA GLY A 47 17.37 11.52 -14.46
C GLY A 47 17.52 11.42 -15.97
N ILE A 48 17.56 10.17 -16.48
CA ILE A 48 17.84 9.86 -17.90
C ILE A 48 16.79 10.42 -18.86
N THR A 49 15.59 10.63 -18.36
CA THR A 49 14.53 11.29 -19.11
C THR A 49 14.60 12.78 -18.85
N ASP A 50 14.52 13.62 -19.89
CA ASP A 50 14.50 15.09 -19.83
C ASP A 50 13.24 15.63 -19.15
N ARG A 51 13.01 15.21 -17.91
CA ARG A 51 11.86 15.54 -17.07
C ARG A 51 12.25 15.55 -15.61
N VAL A 52 11.59 16.43 -14.89
CA VAL A 52 11.60 16.49 -13.43
C VAL A 52 10.20 16.14 -12.93
N ARG A 53 10.14 15.35 -11.86
CA ARG A 53 8.89 14.95 -11.24
C ARG A 53 8.98 14.97 -9.73
N VAL A 54 7.88 15.35 -9.09
CA VAL A 54 7.64 15.19 -7.67
C VAL A 54 6.76 13.97 -7.50
N ALA A 55 7.17 13.04 -6.63
CA ALA A 55 6.37 11.88 -6.28
C ALA A 55 6.17 11.81 -4.76
N VAL A 56 4.95 11.49 -4.34
CA VAL A 56 4.58 11.27 -2.94
C VAL A 56 4.23 9.81 -2.79
N PHE A 57 4.92 9.10 -1.91
CA PHE A 57 4.83 7.67 -1.68
C PHE A 57 4.09 7.40 -0.37
N ASP A 58 3.26 6.36 -0.40
CA ASP A 58 2.81 5.68 0.81
C ASP A 58 3.55 4.34 0.89
N ASP A 59 4.64 4.33 1.65
CA ASP A 59 5.55 3.18 1.79
C ASP A 59 4.90 2.03 2.61
N ARG A 60 3.65 2.19 3.12
CA ARG A 60 2.85 1.09 3.70
C ARG A 60 2.29 0.14 2.64
N VAL A 61 2.21 0.59 1.38
CA VAL A 61 1.66 -0.16 0.25
C VAL A 61 2.71 -0.34 -0.86
N ASN A 62 2.67 -1.46 -1.56
CA ASN A 62 3.52 -1.75 -2.72
C ASN A 62 2.74 -1.61 -4.03
N GLY A 63 3.40 -1.70 -5.17
CA GLY A 63 2.77 -1.70 -6.50
C GLY A 63 2.96 -0.40 -7.28
N PHE A 64 2.56 -0.38 -8.55
CA PHE A 64 2.79 0.75 -9.46
C PHE A 64 2.11 2.04 -8.99
N CYS A 65 0.96 1.91 -8.34
CA CYS A 65 0.15 3.03 -7.86
C CYS A 65 0.35 3.34 -6.37
N SER A 66 1.42 2.83 -5.73
CA SER A 66 1.84 3.20 -4.34
C SER A 66 2.28 4.65 -4.17
N LYS A 67 2.35 5.41 -5.26
CA LYS A 67 2.74 6.81 -5.28
C LYS A 67 1.79 7.63 -6.15
N ILE A 68 1.63 8.90 -5.79
CA ILE A 68 1.05 9.92 -6.65
C ILE A 68 2.14 10.83 -7.21
N GLN A 69 1.88 11.43 -8.36
CA GLN A 69 2.77 12.40 -9.00
C GLN A 69 2.04 13.74 -9.14
N PRO A 70 2.01 14.58 -8.09
CA PRO A 70 1.28 15.84 -8.15
C PRO A 70 1.86 16.83 -9.17
N VAL A 71 3.13 16.66 -9.54
CA VAL A 71 3.84 17.55 -10.46
C VAL A 71 4.83 16.74 -11.32
N GLU A 72 4.77 16.94 -12.64
CA GLU A 72 5.74 16.45 -13.61
C GLU A 72 5.83 17.46 -14.77
N ARG A 73 7.04 17.72 -15.27
CA ARG A 73 7.26 18.45 -16.53
C ARG A 73 8.53 17.99 -17.23
N SER A 74 8.57 18.17 -18.54
CA SER A 74 9.80 18.10 -19.32
C SER A 74 10.69 19.32 -19.04
N PHE A 75 11.99 19.21 -19.33
CA PHE A 75 12.91 20.35 -19.27
C PHE A 75 12.52 21.39 -20.31
N GLU A 76 12.72 22.67 -19.97
CA GLU A 76 12.56 23.77 -20.92
C GLU A 76 13.79 23.92 -21.83
N ASP A 77 13.62 24.56 -22.98
CA ASP A 77 14.72 24.78 -23.93
C ASP A 77 15.84 25.61 -23.28
N GLY A 78 17.05 25.04 -23.23
CA GLY A 78 18.21 25.66 -22.60
C GLY A 78 18.27 25.53 -21.07
N GLU A 79 17.28 24.92 -20.43
CA GLU A 79 17.26 24.64 -19.00
C GLU A 79 18.24 23.51 -18.66
N THR A 80 19.06 23.71 -17.63
CA THR A 80 19.92 22.66 -17.10
C THR A 80 19.14 21.69 -16.22
N GLN A 81 19.62 20.44 -16.11
CA GLN A 81 19.05 19.47 -15.18
C GLN A 81 19.01 19.99 -13.73
N ALA A 82 20.00 20.80 -13.34
CA ALA A 82 20.07 21.39 -12.01
C ALA A 82 18.94 22.41 -11.77
N GLU A 83 18.67 23.29 -12.73
CA GLU A 83 17.56 24.26 -12.67
C GLU A 83 16.21 23.55 -12.63
N ALA A 84 16.01 22.55 -13.48
CA ALA A 84 14.79 21.75 -13.46
C ALA A 84 14.60 21.03 -12.11
N THR A 85 15.68 20.50 -11.53
CA THR A 85 15.64 19.85 -10.21
C THR A 85 15.30 20.85 -9.10
N ALA A 86 15.89 22.04 -9.11
CA ALA A 86 15.58 23.12 -8.17
C ALA A 86 14.09 23.51 -8.24
N TRP A 87 13.55 23.66 -9.45
CA TRP A 87 12.11 23.86 -9.66
C TRP A 87 11.28 22.73 -9.04
N GLY A 88 11.69 21.48 -9.24
CA GLY A 88 11.04 20.31 -8.64
C GLY A 88 11.05 20.35 -7.11
N VAL A 89 12.16 20.78 -6.51
CA VAL A 89 12.28 21.01 -5.06
C VAL A 89 11.30 22.09 -4.60
N GLU A 90 11.22 23.24 -5.26
CA GLU A 90 10.26 24.28 -4.89
C GLU A 90 8.81 23.77 -4.92
N ARG A 91 8.45 22.98 -5.94
CA ARG A 91 7.11 22.38 -6.04
C ARG A 91 6.86 21.37 -4.93
N ALA A 92 7.85 20.55 -4.59
CA ALA A 92 7.77 19.62 -3.47
C ALA A 92 7.61 20.35 -2.12
N VAL A 93 8.40 21.40 -1.87
CA VAL A 93 8.32 22.24 -0.68
C VAL A 93 6.94 22.88 -0.57
N ALA A 94 6.43 23.46 -1.66
CA ALA A 94 5.08 24.05 -1.68
C ALA A 94 3.98 23.00 -1.41
N TRP A 95 4.14 21.78 -1.90
CA TRP A 95 3.23 20.67 -1.61
C TRP A 95 3.29 20.25 -0.14
N MET A 96 4.49 20.00 0.39
CA MET A 96 4.72 19.62 1.79
C MET A 96 4.21 20.68 2.77
N GLY A 97 4.34 21.97 2.43
CA GLY A 97 3.80 23.07 3.23
C GLY A 97 2.27 23.04 3.38
N ARG A 98 1.53 22.35 2.51
CA ARG A 98 0.07 22.19 2.60
C ARG A 98 -0.37 20.85 3.18
N HIS A 99 0.55 19.88 3.26
CA HIS A 99 0.24 18.50 3.62
C HIS A 99 1.27 17.99 4.62
N ALA A 100 0.92 17.94 5.90
CA ALA A 100 1.80 17.32 6.91
C ALA A 100 1.77 15.79 6.76
N PRO A 101 2.87 15.08 7.06
CA PRO A 101 2.99 13.64 6.82
C PRO A 101 1.89 12.83 7.50
N ASP A 102 1.50 13.17 8.74
CA ASP A 102 0.49 12.41 9.48
C ASP A 102 -0.95 12.72 9.02
N SER A 103 -1.16 13.88 8.40
CA SER A 103 -2.46 14.33 7.91
C SER A 103 -2.77 13.92 6.47
N TRP A 104 -1.75 13.51 5.72
CA TRP A 104 -1.90 13.12 4.32
C TRP A 104 -2.20 11.63 4.20
N ASN A 105 -3.21 11.27 3.40
CA ASN A 105 -3.52 9.90 3.04
C ASN A 105 -3.43 9.75 1.51
N HIS A 106 -2.90 8.62 1.06
CA HIS A 106 -2.88 8.29 -0.35
C HIS A 106 -4.32 8.05 -0.84
N PRO A 107 -4.78 8.70 -1.93
CA PRO A 107 -6.20 8.73 -2.32
C PRO A 107 -6.78 7.37 -2.74
N HIS A 108 -5.91 6.38 -2.95
CA HIS A 108 -6.29 5.02 -3.36
C HIS A 108 -5.85 3.95 -2.35
N VAL A 109 -5.29 4.33 -1.21
CA VAL A 109 -5.00 3.40 -0.12
C VAL A 109 -6.25 3.28 0.73
N GLU A 110 -6.73 2.05 0.91
CA GLU A 110 -7.83 1.74 1.82
C GLU A 110 -7.28 1.52 3.23
N GLU A 111 -7.58 2.43 4.16
CA GLU A 111 -7.08 2.35 5.55
C GLU A 111 -7.59 1.11 6.28
N ALA A 112 -8.77 0.59 5.91
CA ALA A 112 -9.27 -0.65 6.47
C ALA A 112 -8.33 -1.83 6.22
N VAL A 113 -7.40 -1.78 5.26
CA VAL A 113 -6.43 -2.86 5.04
C VAL A 113 -5.52 -3.09 6.26
N PHE A 114 -5.23 -2.03 7.01
CA PHE A 114 -4.29 -2.06 8.14
C PHE A 114 -4.90 -2.58 9.45
N ASP A 115 -6.20 -2.91 9.45
CA ASP A 115 -6.89 -3.59 10.55
C ASP A 115 -7.21 -5.04 10.14
N PRO A 116 -6.25 -5.98 10.28
CA PRO A 116 -6.40 -7.33 9.77
C PRO A 116 -7.50 -8.12 10.51
N PRO A 117 -8.11 -9.13 9.87
CA PRO A 117 -9.01 -10.06 10.56
C PRO A 117 -8.34 -10.74 11.78
N ALA A 118 -9.14 -11.17 12.74
CA ALA A 118 -8.63 -11.80 13.96
C ALA A 118 -7.78 -13.05 13.65
N GLY A 119 -6.61 -13.17 14.27
CA GLY A 119 -5.68 -14.27 14.01
C GLY A 119 -4.81 -14.10 12.76
N PHE A 120 -4.97 -12.99 12.04
CA PHE A 120 -4.20 -12.66 10.85
C PHE A 120 -3.32 -11.42 11.05
N VAL A 121 -2.26 -11.34 10.24
CA VAL A 121 -1.40 -10.17 10.10
C VAL A 121 -1.31 -9.78 8.64
N LEU A 122 -1.26 -8.48 8.36
CA LEU A 122 -1.04 -7.99 7.00
C LEU A 122 0.36 -8.42 6.52
N ASP A 123 0.43 -9.22 5.46
CA ASP A 123 1.71 -9.63 4.86
C ASP A 123 2.03 -8.79 3.61
N ARG A 124 1.03 -8.50 2.77
CA ARG A 124 1.19 -7.63 1.59
C ARG A 124 -0.07 -6.83 1.28
N TYR A 125 0.14 -5.60 0.84
CA TYR A 125 -0.85 -4.80 0.12
C TYR A 125 -0.21 -4.31 -1.18
N TYR A 126 -0.78 -4.72 -2.31
CA TYR A 126 -0.42 -4.24 -3.65
C TYR A 126 -1.52 -3.33 -4.18
N LEU A 127 -1.11 -2.16 -4.65
CA LEU A 127 -1.93 -1.17 -5.31
C LEU A 127 -1.41 -0.99 -6.73
N GLU A 128 -2.07 -1.66 -7.67
CA GLU A 128 -1.75 -1.63 -9.09
C GLU A 128 -2.73 -0.73 -9.86
N GLU A 129 -2.53 -0.57 -11.16
CA GLU A 129 -3.36 0.30 -12.00
C GLU A 129 -4.82 -0.16 -12.05
N ARG A 130 -5.05 -1.47 -12.12
CA ARG A 130 -6.37 -2.08 -12.31
C ARG A 130 -6.85 -2.92 -11.13
N GLU A 131 -5.99 -3.17 -10.16
CA GLU A 131 -6.30 -4.10 -9.07
C GLU A 131 -5.67 -3.66 -7.75
N GLN A 132 -6.30 -4.08 -6.66
CA GLN A 132 -5.82 -3.98 -5.30
C GLN A 132 -5.81 -5.39 -4.72
N ILE A 133 -4.66 -5.85 -4.24
CA ILE A 133 -4.50 -7.20 -3.70
C ILE A 133 -4.01 -7.08 -2.26
N VAL A 134 -4.81 -7.58 -1.34
CA VAL A 134 -4.48 -7.63 0.08
C VAL A 134 -4.26 -9.08 0.48
N CYS A 135 -3.11 -9.36 1.06
CA CYS A 135 -2.74 -10.68 1.56
C CYS A 135 -2.52 -10.60 3.06
N TYR A 136 -3.36 -11.31 3.79
CA TYR A 136 -3.21 -11.56 5.20
C TYR A 136 -2.62 -12.95 5.41
N ARG A 137 -1.64 -13.07 6.31
CA ARG A 137 -1.07 -14.35 6.76
C ARG A 137 -1.59 -14.66 8.15
N GLN A 138 -1.91 -15.92 8.44
CA GLN A 138 -2.24 -16.36 9.79
C GLN A 138 -1.03 -16.17 10.73
N GLY A 139 -1.25 -15.58 11.91
CA GLY A 139 -0.20 -15.02 12.76
C GLY A 139 0.94 -15.97 13.08
N ASP A 140 0.61 -17.21 13.45
CA ASP A 140 1.55 -18.24 13.91
C ASP A 140 2.20 -19.05 12.78
N THR A 141 1.79 -18.84 11.52
CA THR A 141 2.34 -19.59 10.38
C THR A 141 3.61 -18.95 9.86
N GLU A 142 4.67 -19.71 9.64
CA GLU A 142 5.86 -19.18 8.98
C GLU A 142 5.53 -18.62 7.59
N LYS A 143 6.28 -17.59 7.18
CA LYS A 143 6.10 -16.98 5.86
C LYS A 143 6.54 -17.95 4.76
N ALA A 144 5.60 -18.76 4.29
CA ALA A 144 5.80 -19.62 3.13
C ALA A 144 5.67 -18.81 1.84
N VAL A 145 6.78 -18.67 1.11
CA VAL A 145 6.79 -18.27 -0.30
C VAL A 145 6.97 -19.57 -1.09
N SER A 146 5.95 -19.98 -1.84
CA SER A 146 6.11 -21.15 -2.70
C SER A 146 6.98 -20.81 -3.92
N MET A 147 7.74 -21.81 -4.38
CA MET A 147 8.28 -21.81 -5.73
C MET A 147 7.14 -22.20 -6.67
N ALA A 148 6.94 -21.44 -7.75
CA ALA A 148 5.88 -21.70 -8.73
C ALA A 148 5.78 -23.21 -9.09
N GLY A 149 4.57 -23.77 -9.03
CA GLY A 149 4.30 -25.18 -9.34
C GLY A 149 4.14 -26.14 -8.15
N GLY A 150 3.88 -25.64 -6.95
CA GLY A 150 3.50 -26.47 -5.80
C GLY A 150 2.16 -27.17 -6.05
N ARG A 151 2.06 -28.47 -5.76
CA ARG A 151 0.79 -29.20 -5.89
C ARG A 151 -0.23 -28.60 -4.89
N PRO A 152 -1.45 -28.23 -5.33
CA PRO A 152 -2.47 -27.79 -4.40
C PRO A 152 -2.74 -28.93 -3.38
N PRO A 153 -2.91 -28.61 -2.09
CA PRO A 153 -3.18 -29.64 -1.09
C PRO A 153 -4.45 -30.40 -1.45
N GLU A 154 -4.43 -31.74 -1.28
CA GLU A 154 -5.56 -32.63 -1.60
C GLU A 154 -6.73 -32.53 -0.61
N THR A 155 -6.59 -31.69 0.42
CA THR A 155 -7.56 -31.49 1.49
C THR A 155 -8.47 -30.30 1.20
N GLU A 156 -9.71 -30.34 1.71
CA GLU A 156 -10.59 -29.17 1.65
C GLU A 156 -9.92 -27.93 2.27
N PRO A 157 -10.08 -26.75 1.64
CA PRO A 157 -9.52 -25.50 2.14
C PRO A 157 -10.14 -25.13 3.49
N SER A 158 -9.30 -24.87 4.50
CA SER A 158 -9.72 -24.33 5.78
C SER A 158 -8.65 -23.37 6.30
N LEU A 159 -8.98 -22.60 7.35
CA LEU A 159 -7.99 -21.78 8.06
C LEU A 159 -6.83 -22.60 8.64
N GLU A 160 -7.02 -23.90 8.89
CA GLU A 160 -5.97 -24.78 9.39
C GLU A 160 -5.08 -25.32 8.26
N THR A 161 -5.63 -25.48 7.04
CA THR A 161 -4.89 -26.02 5.89
C THR A 161 -4.32 -24.93 4.98
N ARG A 162 -4.72 -23.66 5.16
CA ARG A 162 -4.33 -22.51 4.32
C ARG A 162 -3.95 -21.30 5.14
N ALA A 163 -2.68 -20.93 5.03
CA ALA A 163 -2.09 -19.88 5.84
C ALA A 163 -2.43 -18.45 5.39
N TYR A 164 -3.07 -18.26 4.24
CA TYR A 164 -3.29 -16.94 3.65
C TYR A 164 -4.73 -16.66 3.26
N LEU A 165 -5.18 -15.45 3.58
CA LEU A 165 -6.44 -14.86 3.16
C LEU A 165 -6.15 -13.74 2.16
N TYR A 166 -6.74 -13.86 0.97
CA TYR A 166 -6.64 -12.91 -0.12
C TYR A 166 -7.95 -12.13 -0.24
N VAL A 167 -7.82 -10.81 -0.36
CA VAL A 167 -8.92 -9.93 -0.76
C VAL A 167 -8.42 -9.14 -1.97
N GLU A 168 -9.04 -9.39 -3.12
CA GLU A 168 -8.67 -8.78 -4.40
C GLU A 168 -9.84 -7.94 -4.89
N ALA A 169 -9.57 -6.72 -5.33
CA ALA A 169 -10.60 -5.82 -5.84
C ALA A 169 -10.12 -5.12 -7.12
N TRP A 170 -11.00 -5.05 -8.12
CA TRP A 170 -10.70 -4.43 -9.41
C TRP A 170 -11.09 -2.95 -9.42
N ARG A 171 -10.12 -2.11 -9.74
CA ARG A 171 -10.29 -0.66 -9.85
C ARG A 171 -11.06 -0.35 -11.12
N GLY A 172 -12.20 0.31 -10.97
CA GLY A 172 -13.06 0.73 -12.08
C GLY A 172 -14.34 -0.08 -12.21
N SER A 173 -14.29 -1.40 -12.02
CA SER A 173 -15.52 -2.22 -11.92
C SER A 173 -16.02 -2.34 -10.48
N GLY A 174 -15.13 -2.28 -9.48
CA GLY A 174 -15.50 -2.51 -8.08
C GLY A 174 -15.75 -3.98 -7.74
N ASN A 175 -15.62 -4.92 -8.69
CA ASN A 175 -15.72 -6.35 -8.38
C ASN A 175 -14.62 -6.74 -7.39
N ALA A 176 -14.89 -7.77 -6.59
CA ALA A 176 -13.93 -8.28 -5.63
C ALA A 176 -14.03 -9.80 -5.47
N THR A 177 -12.96 -10.43 -5.03
CA THR A 177 -12.91 -11.83 -4.62
C THR A 177 -12.28 -11.94 -3.23
N ILE A 178 -12.75 -12.93 -2.46
CA ILE A 178 -12.25 -13.24 -1.12
C ILE A 178 -11.92 -14.72 -1.10
N SER A 179 -10.65 -15.06 -0.91
CA SER A 179 -10.16 -16.43 -1.13
C SER A 179 -9.13 -16.85 -0.10
N LEU A 180 -9.07 -18.16 0.18
CA LEU A 180 -7.96 -18.76 0.90
C LEU A 180 -6.91 -19.31 -0.06
N ALA A 181 -5.65 -19.13 0.31
CA ALA A 181 -4.50 -19.62 -0.43
C ALA A 181 -3.51 -20.36 0.50
N PRO A 182 -2.82 -21.38 -0.03
CA PRO A 182 -1.88 -22.16 0.77
C PRO A 182 -0.56 -21.40 1.03
N TRP A 183 -0.22 -20.42 0.20
CA TRP A 183 1.00 -19.63 0.31
C TRP A 183 0.86 -18.21 -0.27
N LEU A 184 1.89 -17.40 -0.06
CA LEU A 184 2.01 -16.09 -0.68
C LEU A 184 2.25 -16.25 -2.20
N ARG A 185 1.55 -15.44 -3.01
CA ARG A 185 1.51 -15.45 -4.49
C ARG A 185 1.00 -16.75 -5.12
N ALA A 186 0.00 -17.37 -4.49
CA ALA A 186 -0.72 -18.46 -5.13
C ALA A 186 -1.35 -18.00 -6.45
N HIS A 187 -1.31 -18.86 -7.48
CA HIS A 187 -2.02 -18.64 -8.73
C HIS A 187 -3.53 -18.78 -8.51
N ASP A 188 -4.35 -18.22 -9.40
CA ASP A 188 -5.81 -18.18 -9.21
C ASP A 188 -6.43 -19.58 -9.06
N HIS A 189 -5.94 -20.57 -9.80
CA HIS A 189 -6.39 -21.97 -9.67
C HIS A 189 -5.97 -22.65 -8.35
N GLU A 190 -5.08 -22.03 -7.58
CA GLU A 190 -4.64 -22.48 -6.26
C GLU A 190 -5.39 -21.74 -5.14
N LYS A 191 -6.13 -20.68 -5.47
CA LYS A 191 -6.99 -19.89 -4.56
C LYS A 191 -8.40 -20.47 -4.52
N TYR A 192 -9.01 -20.44 -3.35
CA TYR A 192 -10.31 -21.04 -3.10
C TYR A 192 -11.21 -19.95 -2.55
N GLU A 193 -12.17 -19.51 -3.35
CA GLU A 193 -13.13 -18.48 -2.96
C GLU A 193 -14.00 -18.99 -1.80
N ILE A 194 -14.12 -18.15 -0.77
CA ILE A 194 -14.81 -18.50 0.49
C ILE A 194 -16.06 -17.66 0.73
N VAL A 195 -16.18 -16.53 0.04
CA VAL A 195 -17.32 -15.62 0.10
C VAL A 195 -17.53 -15.05 -1.29
N GLU A 196 -18.78 -15.04 -1.75
CA GLU A 196 -19.20 -14.33 -2.96
C GLU A 196 -19.57 -12.88 -2.58
N PRO A 197 -18.76 -11.88 -2.93
CA PRO A 197 -19.08 -10.48 -2.62
C PRO A 197 -20.17 -9.96 -3.56
N PRO A 198 -20.96 -8.95 -3.15
CA PRO A 198 -21.84 -8.26 -4.07
C PRO A 198 -21.08 -7.67 -5.26
N ASP A 199 -21.73 -7.63 -6.42
CA ASP A 199 -21.18 -6.96 -7.61
C ASP A 199 -20.80 -5.51 -7.29
N GLU A 200 -19.67 -5.07 -7.83
CA GLU A 200 -19.19 -3.69 -7.73
C GLU A 200 -19.00 -3.16 -6.27
N CYS A 201 -18.86 -4.04 -5.27
CA CYS A 201 -18.82 -3.65 -3.85
C CYS A 201 -17.53 -2.91 -3.41
N GLY A 202 -16.43 -3.08 -4.14
CA GLY A 202 -15.13 -2.49 -3.87
C GLY A 202 -14.39 -3.12 -2.69
N LEU A 203 -13.15 -2.67 -2.48
CA LEU A 203 -12.25 -3.25 -1.49
C LEU A 203 -12.77 -3.15 -0.05
N ALA A 204 -13.35 -2.00 0.33
CA ALA A 204 -13.81 -1.77 1.70
C ALA A 204 -14.89 -2.78 2.14
N VAL A 205 -15.87 -3.06 1.25
CA VAL A 205 -16.93 -4.04 1.52
C VAL A 205 -16.36 -5.45 1.52
N ALA A 206 -15.49 -5.79 0.57
CA ALA A 206 -14.83 -7.10 0.53
C ALA A 206 -14.01 -7.38 1.80
N LEU A 207 -13.27 -6.38 2.32
CA LEU A 207 -12.55 -6.48 3.60
C LEU A 207 -13.50 -6.71 4.78
N LYS A 208 -14.66 -6.05 4.79
CA LYS A 208 -15.67 -6.27 5.83
C LYS A 208 -16.20 -7.71 5.79
N LEU A 209 -16.58 -8.20 4.62
CA LEU A 209 -17.06 -9.58 4.42
C LEU A 209 -16.00 -10.61 4.83
N ALA A 210 -14.73 -10.36 4.49
CA ALA A 210 -13.63 -11.23 4.89
C ALA A 210 -13.49 -11.32 6.43
N ARG A 211 -13.63 -10.20 7.14
CA ARG A 211 -13.61 -10.18 8.62
C ARG A 211 -14.79 -10.93 9.21
N GLU A 212 -15.99 -10.75 8.65
CA GLU A 212 -17.20 -11.43 9.11
C GLU A 212 -17.09 -12.95 8.91
N TRP A 213 -16.56 -13.39 7.77
CA TRP A 213 -16.29 -14.80 7.52
C TRP A 213 -15.28 -15.37 8.52
N VAL A 214 -14.13 -14.70 8.73
CA VAL A 214 -13.14 -15.14 9.74
C VAL A 214 -13.77 -15.21 11.13
N ARG A 215 -14.61 -14.24 11.50
CA ARG A 215 -15.33 -14.25 12.78
C ARG A 215 -16.29 -15.43 12.87
N GLY A 216 -16.99 -15.80 11.80
CA GLY A 216 -17.88 -16.96 11.78
C GLY A 216 -17.12 -18.28 11.98
N GLU A 217 -16.00 -18.44 11.27
CA GLU A 217 -15.15 -19.63 11.33
C GLU A 217 -14.45 -19.79 12.69
N VAL A 218 -13.91 -18.69 13.25
CA VAL A 218 -13.21 -18.69 14.54
C VAL A 218 -14.20 -18.61 15.72
N GLY A 219 -15.38 -18.04 15.51
CA GLY A 219 -16.45 -17.85 16.48
C GLY A 219 -17.25 -19.11 16.81
N GLN A 220 -17.01 -20.24 16.14
CA GLN A 220 -17.42 -21.55 16.65
C GLN A 220 -16.44 -22.12 17.70
N THR A 221 -15.29 -21.49 17.94
CA THR A 221 -14.30 -21.98 18.93
C THR A 221 -13.74 -20.97 19.93
N ARG A 222 -13.98 -19.66 19.82
CA ARG A 222 -13.53 -18.69 20.86
C ARG A 222 -14.50 -17.52 21.07
N ASP A 223 -15.44 -17.70 22.00
CA ASP A 223 -16.18 -16.61 22.63
C ASP A 223 -15.21 -15.70 23.40
N SER A 224 -14.81 -14.58 22.80
CA SER A 224 -14.56 -13.30 23.48
C SER A 224 -14.30 -12.21 22.43
N PRO A 225 -15.06 -11.10 22.41
CA PRO A 225 -14.73 -9.97 21.56
C PRO A 225 -13.40 -9.35 22.02
N ALA A 226 -12.47 -9.16 21.08
CA ALA A 226 -11.31 -8.32 21.32
C ALA A 226 -11.76 -6.87 21.54
N ILE A 227 -11.16 -6.19 22.52
CA ILE A 227 -11.45 -4.81 22.90
C ILE A 227 -11.32 -3.91 21.66
N GLY A 228 -12.43 -3.27 21.25
CA GLY A 228 -12.44 -2.26 20.19
C GLY A 228 -13.34 -2.56 18.98
N GLN A 229 -13.87 -3.77 18.84
CA GLN A 229 -14.86 -4.05 17.79
C GLN A 229 -16.27 -3.71 18.27
N SER A 230 -16.88 -2.70 17.65
CA SER A 230 -18.28 -2.36 17.90
C SER A 230 -19.18 -3.39 17.23
N ASP A 231 -20.10 -3.95 18.03
CA ASP A 231 -21.07 -4.93 17.59
C ASP A 231 -22.22 -4.27 16.80
N LEU A 232 -22.73 -4.99 15.79
CA LEU A 232 -23.81 -4.54 14.90
C LEU A 232 -25.16 -4.38 15.62
N GLY A 233 -25.29 -4.90 16.85
CA GLY A 233 -26.45 -4.69 17.71
C GLY A 233 -26.67 -3.23 18.14
N THR A 234 -25.71 -2.33 17.91
CA THR A 234 -25.83 -0.92 18.31
C THR A 234 -26.57 -0.05 17.29
N TRP A 235 -26.96 -0.61 16.14
CA TRP A 235 -27.70 0.10 15.07
C TRP A 235 -29.06 -0.55 14.75
N SER A 236 -29.59 -1.36 15.66
CA SER A 236 -31.02 -1.72 15.65
C SER A 236 -31.72 -0.86 16.70
N GLY A 237 -32.60 0.04 16.27
CA GLY A 237 -33.55 0.72 17.16
C GLY A 237 -34.58 -0.23 17.76
#